data_AF-A0A961HET2-F1
#
_entry.id   AF-A0A961HET2-F1
#
_cell.length_a   1.000
_cell.length_b   1.000
_cell.length_c   1.000
_cell.angle_alpha   90.00
_cell.angle_beta   90.00
_cell.angle_gamma   90.00
#
_symmetry.space_group_name_H-M   'P 1'
#
loop_
_entity.id
_entity.type
_entity.pdbx_description
1 polymer ?
#
loop_
_entity_poly.entity_id
_entity_poly.type
_entity_poly.pdbx_seq_one_letter_code
_entity_poly.pdbx_strand_id
1 'polypeptide(L)' 'MAQRSTHKGDRGQISTRPARIVYETVKAEAAALGIPMGQYVADLLAEHTGHPELVRELNKTQEG' A
#
# COMPACT_ATOMS: atom_id res chain seq x y z
N MET A 1 28.69 -2.41 -0.33
CA MET A 1 27.63 -1.56 0.28
C MET A 1 26.49 -1.48 -0.73
N ALA A 2 25.36 -2.16 -0.53
CA ALA A 2 24.27 -2.16 -1.51
C ALA A 2 23.58 -0.78 -1.53
N GLN A 3 23.64 -0.09 -2.67
CA GLN A 3 22.99 1.20 -2.86
C GLN A 3 21.47 0.98 -2.89
N ARG A 4 20.78 1.35 -1.81
CA ARG A 4 19.32 1.45 -1.78
C ARG A 4 18.90 2.47 -2.84
N SER A 5 18.48 2.00 -4.00
CA SER A 5 17.80 2.85 -4.98
C SER A 5 16.48 3.31 -4.36
N THR A 6 16.34 4.62 -4.18
CA THR A 6 15.09 5.25 -3.71
C THR A 6 14.03 5.33 -4.81
N HIS A 7 14.35 4.85 -6.02
CA HIS A 7 13.43 4.84 -7.14
C HIS A 7 12.34 3.79 -6.89
N LYS A 8 11.12 4.25 -6.61
CA LYS A 8 9.97 3.39 -6.29
C LYS A 8 9.44 2.62 -7.52
N GLY A 9 10.08 2.75 -8.69
CA GLY A 9 9.60 2.25 -9.97
C GLY A 9 8.69 3.27 -10.66
N ASP A 10 8.12 2.88 -11.79
CA ASP A 10 7.14 3.70 -12.50
C ASP A 10 5.82 3.77 -11.70
N ARG A 11 5.61 4.87 -10.98
CA ARG A 11 4.42 5.09 -10.14
C ARG A 11 3.97 6.55 -10.20
N GLY A 12 2.67 6.76 -10.40
CA GLY A 12 2.03 8.05 -10.19
C GLY A 12 1.73 8.32 -8.72
N GLN A 13 1.67 9.59 -8.33
CA GLN A 13 1.18 10.01 -7.01
C GLN A 13 -0.30 10.38 -7.09
N ILE A 14 -1.11 9.81 -6.20
CA ILE A 14 -2.50 10.23 -5.97
C ILE A 14 -2.55 10.98 -4.64
N SER A 15 -3.09 12.21 -4.67
CA SER A 15 -3.32 13.03 -3.48
C SER A 15 -4.81 13.29 -3.33
N THR A 16 -5.44 12.64 -2.36
CA THR A 16 -6.88 12.71 -2.09
C THR A 16 -7.14 13.02 -0.62
N ARG A 17 -8.31 13.62 -0.33
CA ARG A 17 -8.76 13.93 1.03
C ARG A 17 -10.02 13.13 1.35
N PRO A 18 -9.90 11.83 1.70
CA PRO A 18 -11.06 11.03 2.06
C PRO A 18 -11.69 11.56 3.36
N ALA A 19 -12.95 11.17 3.62
CA ALA A 19 -13.59 11.45 4.90
C ALA A 19 -12.73 10.93 6.06
N ARG A 20 -12.75 11.64 7.21
CA ARG A 20 -11.89 11.31 8.36
C ARG A 20 -12.01 9.85 8.79
N ILE A 21 -13.23 9.31 8.83
CA ILE A 21 -13.47 7.93 9.21
C ILE A 21 -12.74 6.94 8.30
N VAL A 22 -12.75 7.16 6.98
CA VAL A 22 -12.06 6.32 6.00
C VAL A 22 -10.55 6.39 6.21
N TYR A 23 -10.01 7.60 6.46
CA TYR A 23 -8.58 7.76 6.73
C TYR A 23 -8.13 6.97 7.96
N GLU A 24 -8.87 7.07 9.07
CA GLU A 24 -8.49 6.35 10.30
C GLU A 24 -8.64 4.83 10.16
N THR A 25 -9.65 4.35 9.43
CA THR A 25 -9.79 2.91 9.11
C THR A 25 -8.59 2.41 8.32
N VAL A 26 -8.24 3.08 7.22
CA VAL A 26 -7.09 2.72 6.37
C VAL A 26 -5.79 2.72 7.17
N LYS A 27 -5.61 3.72 8.05
CA LYS A 27 -4.44 3.79 8.93
C LYS A 27 -4.38 2.63 9.91
N ALA A 28 -5.50 2.25 10.51
CA ALA A 28 -5.58 1.16 11.47
C ALA A 28 -5.32 -0.20 10.81
N GLU A 29 -5.91 -0.45 9.64
CA GLU A 29 -5.72 -1.69 8.88
C GLU A 29 -4.28 -1.85 8.41
N ALA A 30 -3.68 -0.79 7.85
CA ALA A 30 -2.28 -0.79 7.48
C ALA A 30 -1.36 -1.09 8.68
N ALA A 31 -1.65 -0.50 9.85
CA ALA A 31 -0.90 -0.75 11.07
C ALA A 31 -1.07 -2.20 11.58
N ALA A 32 -2.28 -2.76 11.53
CA ALA A 32 -2.56 -4.14 11.93
C ALA A 32 -1.80 -5.16 11.06
N LEU A 33 -1.60 -4.84 9.79
CA LEU A 33 -0.81 -5.65 8.85
C LEU A 33 0.70 -5.35 8.91
N GLY A 34 1.13 -4.31 9.64
CA GLY A 34 2.53 -3.87 9.66
C GLY A 34 3.02 -3.24 8.34
N ILE A 35 2.10 -2.80 7.49
CA ILE A 35 2.38 -2.27 6.15
C ILE A 35 2.40 -0.73 6.19
N PRO A 36 3.34 -0.04 5.51
CA PRO A 36 3.23 1.40 5.34
C PRO A 36 1.91 1.78 4.67
N MET A 37 1.15 2.70 5.27
CA MET A 37 -0.20 3.08 4.80
C MET A 37 -0.27 3.42 3.30
N GLY A 38 0.75 4.10 2.75
CA GLY A 38 0.81 4.39 1.32
C GLY A 38 0.98 3.15 0.43
N GLN A 39 1.65 2.11 0.92
CA GLN A 39 1.76 0.82 0.22
C GLN A 39 0.45 0.03 0.34
N TYR A 40 -0.19 0.05 1.50
CA TYR A 40 -1.52 -0.55 1.70
C TYR A 40 -2.55 0.02 0.72
N VAL A 41 -2.64 1.35 0.60
CA VAL A 41 -3.54 2.00 -0.37
C VAL A 41 -3.14 1.69 -1.82
N ALA A 42 -1.85 1.62 -2.13
CA ALA A 42 -1.40 1.25 -3.47
C ALA A 42 -1.81 -0.18 -3.85
N ASP A 43 -1.71 -1.12 -2.90
CA ASP A 43 -2.13 -2.52 -3.11
C ASP A 43 -3.65 -2.62 -3.26
N LEU A 44 -4.43 -1.94 -2.43
CA LEU A 44 -5.89 -1.87 -2.57
C LEU A 44 -6.32 -1.33 -3.94
N LEU A 45 -5.66 -0.27 -4.42
CA LEU A 45 -5.94 0.31 -5.73
C LEU A 45 -5.57 -0.66 -6.85
N ALA A 46 -4.44 -1.35 -6.75
CA ALA A 46 -4.03 -2.37 -7.71
C ALA A 46 -5.09 -3.48 -7.82
N GLU A 47 -5.55 -4.04 -6.71
CA GLU A 47 -6.64 -5.05 -6.71
C GLU A 47 -7.94 -4.48 -7.28
N HIS A 48 -8.36 -3.31 -6.79
CA HIS A 48 -9.62 -2.67 -7.19
C HIS A 48 -9.67 -2.37 -8.69
N THR A 49 -8.52 -2.08 -9.31
CA THR A 49 -8.41 -1.77 -10.74
C THR A 49 -8.09 -3.00 -11.61
N GLY A 50 -8.02 -4.21 -11.03
CA GLY A 50 -7.81 -5.45 -11.77
C GLY A 50 -6.34 -5.79 -12.06
N HIS A 51 -5.41 -5.29 -11.26
CA HIS A 51 -3.96 -5.50 -11.36
C HIS A 51 -3.37 -6.23 -10.13
N PRO A 52 -3.87 -7.42 -9.76
CA PRO A 52 -3.41 -8.14 -8.56
C PRO A 52 -1.90 -8.49 -8.60
N GLU A 53 -1.30 -8.58 -9.79
CA GLU A 53 0.13 -8.79 -9.99
C GLU A 53 1.01 -7.64 -9.48
N LEU A 54 0.42 -6.46 -9.25
CA LEU A 54 1.13 -5.28 -8.74
C LEU A 54 1.06 -5.16 -7.20
N VAL A 55 0.26 -6.00 -6.54
CA VAL A 55 0.15 -6.06 -5.08
C VAL A 55 1.48 -6.52 -4.47
N ARG A 56 1.94 -5.81 -3.43
CA ARG A 56 3.26 -6.08 -2.84
C ARG A 56 3.21 -6.68 -1.46
N GLU A 57 2.30 -6.22 -0.60
CA GLU A 57 2.31 -6.57 0.81
C GLU A 57 0.96 -7.13 1.27
N LEU A 58 -0.16 -6.63 0.73
CA LEU A 58 -1.52 -6.97 1.19
C LEU A 58 -1.83 -8.48 1.20
N ASN A 59 -1.28 -9.23 0.24
CA ASN A 59 -1.53 -10.68 0.09
C ASN A 59 -0.36 -11.56 0.54
N LYS A 60 0.69 -11.00 1.13
CA LYS A 60 1.75 -11.82 1.71
C LYS A 60 1.19 -12.42 2.99
N THR A 61 0.87 -13.71 2.94
CA THR A 61 0.61 -14.49 4.16
C THR A 61 1.84 -14.32 5.05
N GLN A 62 1.66 -13.85 6.28
CA GLN A 62 2.71 -13.93 7.29
C GLN A 62 3.00 -15.42 7.50
N GLU A 63 3.95 -15.98 6.77
CA GLU A 63 4.60 -17.22 7.19
C GLU A 63 5.28 -16.90 8.53
N GLY A 64 4.81 -17.59 9.58
CA GLY A 64 5.07 -17.28 10.98
C GLY A 64 6.52 -17.39 11.41
#